data_AF-A0A0F8Y4L7-F1
#
_entry.id   AF-A0A0F8Y4L7-F1
#
_cell.length_a   1.000
_cell.length_b   1.000
_cell.length_c   1.000
_cell.angle_alpha   90.00
_cell.angle_beta   90.00
_cell.angle_gamma   90.00
#
_symmetry.space_group_name_H-M   'P 1'
#
loop_
_entity.id
_entity.type
_entity.pdbx_description
1 polymer ?
#
loop_
_entity_poly.entity_id
_entity_poly.type
_entity_poly.pdbx_seq_one_letter_code
_entity_poly.pdbx_strand_id
1 'polypeptide(L)'
;ADESVRYVFSGSAANVLHTDSGPVIQLFRREAAEPDDPFAPPHEDPAPDTVELAEVFVSFDGANAARPVGVGRAETVYNYFVGDEADWRTNVPAYQRIVYPGLYDGIDLHTWGRRNSLKYEFHVAPGADYTQVQVSFEGIAGLSIDAAGALHVQTELGELIDDAPYIYQEIDGQRVEVAGAFSLVDADTYRFSVTGAYDPSEQLIIDPLLIWGSFLGGNDADYGYAIAADATGNALIAGWMRSPDFPTPGDFDTSHNGDDHDAFVAKVSGSGELLWTSFLGGSDDDFGYAIAADAAGNALITGRTYSSDFPTPGGFNTDTGGAYGDAFVAKVSGAGALLWSSVLGGTHRDQGSAIAADAAGNALIAGTTASSDFPTP
;
A
#
# COMPACT_ATOMS: atom_id res chain seq x y z
N ALA A 1 -5.69 32.35 -2.10
CA ALA A 1 -4.65 31.31 -1.95
C ALA A 1 -3.54 31.89 -1.10
N ASP A 2 -2.99 31.12 -0.15
CA ASP A 2 -1.80 31.54 0.59
C ASP A 2 -0.62 31.67 -0.39
N GLU A 3 -0.01 32.86 -0.43
CA GLU A 3 1.10 33.18 -1.34
C GLU A 3 2.42 32.51 -0.94
N SER A 4 2.48 31.93 0.28
CA SER A 4 3.62 31.17 0.79
C SER A 4 3.81 29.82 0.08
N VAL A 5 2.72 29.25 -0.47
CA VAL A 5 2.71 27.91 -1.05
C VAL A 5 3.38 27.92 -2.42
N ARG A 6 4.40 27.06 -2.59
CA ARG A 6 5.15 26.88 -3.84
C ARG A 6 4.70 25.66 -4.61
N TYR A 7 4.48 24.55 -3.91
CA TYR A 7 4.00 23.29 -4.47
C TYR A 7 2.98 22.66 -3.53
N VAL A 8 2.11 21.82 -4.08
CA VAL A 8 1.11 21.09 -3.31
C VAL A 8 1.11 19.62 -3.73
N PHE A 9 1.09 18.74 -2.74
CA PHE A 9 0.66 17.37 -2.89
C PHE A 9 -0.76 17.26 -2.32
N SER A 10 -1.71 16.76 -3.11
CA SER A 10 -3.10 16.58 -2.68
C SER A 10 -3.45 15.10 -2.57
N GLY A 11 -3.88 14.69 -1.38
CA GLY A 11 -4.39 13.36 -1.08
C GLY A 11 -5.89 13.37 -0.75
N SER A 12 -6.45 12.21 -0.47
CA SER A 12 -7.86 12.04 -0.09
C SER A 12 -8.16 12.38 1.38
N ALA A 13 -7.14 12.38 2.24
CA ALA A 13 -7.24 12.64 3.68
C ALA A 13 -6.29 13.74 4.18
N ALA A 14 -5.28 14.09 3.39
CA ALA A 14 -4.31 15.11 3.72
C ALA A 14 -3.77 15.81 2.47
N ASN A 15 -3.44 17.10 2.60
CA ASN A 15 -2.60 17.82 1.65
C ASN A 15 -1.25 18.10 2.30
N VAL A 16 -0.19 18.21 1.49
CA VAL A 16 1.09 18.75 1.94
C VAL A 16 1.43 19.96 1.09
N LEU A 17 1.52 21.11 1.74
CA LEU A 17 1.87 22.39 1.14
C LEU A 17 3.36 22.64 1.34
N HIS A 18 4.12 22.74 0.27
CA HIS A 18 5.54 23.08 0.34
C HIS A 18 5.72 24.59 0.30
N THR A 19 6.20 25.17 1.40
CA THR A 19 6.48 26.61 1.53
C THR A 19 7.97 26.87 1.64
N ASP A 20 8.38 28.14 1.63
CA ASP A 20 9.77 28.57 1.88
C ASP A 20 10.19 28.38 3.36
N SER A 21 9.24 28.14 4.28
CA SER A 21 9.48 27.92 5.71
C SER A 21 9.41 26.46 6.13
N GLY A 22 9.09 25.56 5.20
CA GLY A 22 8.90 24.13 5.44
C GLY A 22 7.54 23.61 4.95
N PRO A 23 7.32 22.29 4.96
CA PRO A 23 6.03 21.70 4.66
C PRO A 23 4.95 22.06 5.69
N VAL A 24 3.71 22.23 5.23
CA VAL A 24 2.51 22.28 6.08
C VAL A 24 1.61 21.12 5.69
N ILE A 25 1.29 20.25 6.66
CA ILE A 25 0.41 19.10 6.47
C ILE A 25 -1.00 19.54 6.89
N GLN A 26 -1.93 19.54 5.93
CA GLN A 26 -3.33 19.84 6.18
C GLN A 26 -4.11 18.53 6.24
N LEU A 27 -4.55 18.13 7.42
CA LEU A 27 -5.41 16.98 7.64
C LEU A 27 -6.86 17.41 7.59
N PHE A 28 -7.70 16.65 6.91
CA PHE A 28 -9.12 16.97 6.85
C PHE A 28 -10.00 15.74 7.01
N ARG A 29 -11.05 15.90 7.81
CA ARG A 29 -12.15 14.95 7.92
C ARG A 29 -13.38 15.58 7.31
N ARG A 30 -13.94 14.92 6.30
CA ARG A 30 -15.28 15.24 5.79
C ARG A 30 -16.28 14.37 6.51
N GLU A 31 -17.18 15.01 7.25
CA GLU A 31 -18.44 14.37 7.62
C GLU A 31 -19.46 14.76 6.56
N ALA A 32 -20.00 13.75 5.89
CA ALA A 32 -21.15 13.97 5.02
C ALA A 32 -22.29 14.48 5.90
N ALA A 33 -23.03 15.48 5.40
CA ALA A 33 -24.27 15.88 6.04
C ALA A 33 -25.16 14.64 6.28
N GLU A 34 -25.86 14.61 7.42
CA GLU A 34 -26.89 13.60 7.68
C GLU A 34 -27.79 13.49 6.44
N PRO A 35 -28.10 12.27 5.96
CA PRO A 35 -28.96 12.12 4.80
C PRO A 35 -30.27 12.85 5.08
N ASP A 36 -30.74 13.64 4.09
CA ASP A 36 -31.96 14.43 4.20
C ASP A 36 -33.06 13.62 4.91
N ASP A 37 -33.63 14.17 5.98
CA ASP A 37 -34.84 13.62 6.57
C ASP A 37 -35.85 13.49 5.42
N PRO A 38 -36.31 12.26 5.07
CA PRO A 38 -37.22 12.07 3.95
C PRO A 38 -38.57 12.77 4.16
N PHE A 39 -38.79 13.38 5.34
CA PHE A 39 -39.94 14.18 5.69
C PHE A 39 -39.65 15.69 5.84
N ALA A 40 -38.44 16.16 5.56
CA ALA A 40 -38.11 17.58 5.57
C ALA A 40 -38.87 18.35 4.46
N PRO A 41 -39.32 19.59 4.72
CA PRO A 41 -39.99 20.40 3.71
C PRO A 41 -39.03 20.72 2.54
N PRO A 42 -39.53 20.80 1.28
CA PRO A 42 -38.73 20.81 0.04
C PRO A 42 -37.91 22.11 -0.22
N HIS A 43 -37.60 22.90 0.80
CA HIS A 43 -36.94 24.20 0.69
C HIS A 43 -35.82 24.43 1.70
N GLU A 44 -35.44 23.44 2.51
CA GLU A 44 -34.18 23.53 3.25
C GLU A 44 -33.07 23.00 2.36
N ASP A 45 -32.09 23.87 2.04
CA ASP A 45 -30.85 23.41 1.44
C ASP A 45 -30.21 22.39 2.40
N PRO A 46 -29.68 21.26 1.89
CA PRO A 46 -29.02 20.29 2.75
C PRO A 46 -27.93 20.99 3.56
N ALA A 47 -27.77 20.59 4.82
CA ALA A 47 -26.69 21.11 5.64
C ALA A 47 -25.36 20.95 4.88
N PRO A 48 -24.50 21.98 4.84
CA PRO A 48 -23.23 21.85 4.14
C PRO A 48 -22.38 20.76 4.83
N ASP A 49 -21.65 19.98 4.03
CA ASP A 49 -20.62 19.08 4.55
C ASP A 49 -19.73 19.84 5.54
N THR A 50 -19.52 19.27 6.73
CA THR A 50 -18.54 19.81 7.68
C THR A 50 -17.17 19.28 7.30
N VAL A 51 -16.22 20.19 7.13
CA VAL A 51 -14.80 19.87 6.97
C VAL A 51 -14.09 20.29 8.23
N GLU A 52 -13.69 19.32 9.05
CA GLU A 52 -12.71 19.58 10.11
C GLU A 52 -11.33 19.68 9.47
N LEU A 53 -10.54 20.69 9.86
CA LEU A 53 -9.19 20.91 9.36
C LEU A 53 -8.22 21.01 10.55
N ALA A 54 -7.14 20.26 10.49
CA ALA A 54 -5.99 20.43 11.37
C ALA A 54 -4.74 20.68 10.52
N GLU A 55 -3.89 21.60 10.97
CA GLU A 55 -2.64 21.93 10.29
C GLU A 55 -1.47 21.56 11.19
N VAL A 56 -0.53 20.80 10.62
CA VAL A 56 0.77 20.51 11.24
C VAL A 56 1.83 21.24 10.45
N PHE A 57 2.53 22.18 11.08
CA PHE A 57 3.64 22.91 10.47
C PHE A 57 4.93 22.15 10.77
N VAL A 58 5.70 21.87 9.72
CA VAL A 58 6.99 21.19 9.82
C VAL A 58 8.10 22.21 9.65
N SER A 59 8.93 22.38 10.66
CA SER A 59 10.13 23.24 10.61
C SER A 59 11.41 22.43 10.75
N PHE A 60 12.51 23.01 10.26
CA PHE A 60 13.84 22.41 10.29
C PHE A 60 14.76 23.29 11.14
N ASP A 61 15.07 22.85 12.35
CA ASP A 61 15.77 23.66 13.33
C ASP A 61 17.24 23.87 12.94
N GLY A 62 17.66 25.13 12.87
CA GLY A 62 19.02 25.48 12.43
C GLY A 62 19.27 25.33 10.92
N ALA A 63 18.23 25.06 10.13
CA ALA A 63 18.33 24.96 8.68
C ALA A 63 18.68 26.29 8.00
N ASN A 64 19.26 26.18 6.81
CA ASN A 64 19.43 27.28 5.89
C ASN A 64 18.08 27.73 5.31
N ALA A 65 18.03 28.95 4.77
CA ALA A 65 16.91 29.37 3.95
C ALA A 65 16.89 28.58 2.62
N ALA A 66 16.10 27.50 2.58
CA ALA A 66 15.98 26.61 1.42
C ALA A 66 14.62 26.77 0.74
N ARG A 67 14.63 27.27 -0.49
CA ARG A 67 13.42 27.41 -1.30
C ARG A 67 13.13 26.09 -2.03
N PRO A 68 11.92 25.51 -1.92
CA PRO A 68 11.61 24.28 -2.62
C PRO A 68 11.64 24.46 -4.14
N VAL A 69 12.09 23.43 -4.85
CA VAL A 69 12.15 23.38 -6.32
C VAL A 69 11.56 22.08 -6.86
N GLY A 70 10.77 22.18 -7.93
CA GLY A 70 10.24 21.03 -8.64
C GLY A 70 11.27 20.43 -9.59
N VAL A 71 11.50 19.12 -9.46
CA VAL A 71 12.44 18.34 -10.28
C VAL A 71 11.68 17.29 -11.08
N GLY A 72 12.10 17.07 -12.34
CA GLY A 72 11.44 16.12 -13.23
C GLY A 72 10.03 16.56 -13.59
N ARG A 73 9.91 17.66 -14.34
CA ARG A 73 8.60 18.17 -14.79
C ARG A 73 7.85 17.10 -15.57
N ALA A 74 6.62 16.81 -15.17
CA ALA A 74 5.75 15.87 -15.86
C ALA A 74 5.05 16.53 -17.05
N GLU A 75 4.63 15.71 -18.02
CA GLU A 75 3.79 16.18 -19.13
C GLU A 75 2.40 16.60 -18.65
N THR A 76 1.91 16.00 -17.57
CA THR A 76 0.64 16.37 -16.93
C THR A 76 0.68 17.80 -16.39
N VAL A 77 -0.38 18.54 -16.68
CA VAL A 77 -0.66 19.85 -16.09
C VAL A 77 -2.03 19.84 -15.43
N TYR A 78 -2.19 20.65 -14.41
CA TYR A 78 -3.45 20.82 -13.69
C TYR A 78 -4.07 22.18 -14.01
N ASN A 79 -5.40 22.19 -14.05
CA ASN A 79 -6.19 23.41 -14.15
C ASN A 79 -7.16 23.45 -12.98
N TYR A 80 -7.15 24.54 -12.24
CA TYR A 80 -7.98 24.76 -11.06
C TYR A 80 -8.95 25.90 -11.36
N PHE A 81 -10.22 25.55 -11.53
CA PHE A 81 -11.33 26.48 -11.79
C PHE A 81 -12.18 26.59 -10.52
N VAL A 82 -11.61 27.23 -9.49
CA VAL A 82 -12.24 27.40 -8.18
C VAL A 82 -12.49 28.89 -7.94
N GLY A 83 -13.71 29.26 -7.54
CA GLY A 83 -14.09 30.66 -7.33
C GLY A 83 -14.37 31.43 -8.63
N ASP A 84 -14.19 32.75 -8.57
CA ASP A 84 -14.40 33.65 -9.71
C ASP A 84 -13.36 33.38 -10.82
N GLU A 85 -13.70 33.72 -12.07
CA GLU A 85 -12.81 33.50 -13.22
C GLU A 85 -11.42 34.14 -13.05
N ALA A 86 -11.35 35.26 -12.33
CA ALA A 86 -10.09 35.95 -12.01
C ALA A 86 -9.14 35.12 -11.12
N ASP A 87 -9.67 34.14 -10.38
CA ASP A 87 -8.91 33.26 -9.48
C ASP A 87 -8.49 31.95 -10.14
N TRP A 88 -8.99 31.66 -11.35
CA TRP A 88 -8.70 30.43 -12.07
C TRP A 88 -7.21 30.31 -12.38
N ARG A 89 -6.65 29.12 -12.15
CA ARG A 89 -5.25 28.80 -12.43
C ARG A 89 -5.17 27.69 -13.47
N THR A 90 -4.69 28.03 -14.67
CA THR A 90 -4.49 27.06 -15.76
C THR A 90 -3.02 26.74 -15.98
N ASN A 91 -2.73 25.59 -16.58
CA ASN A 91 -1.39 25.13 -16.93
C ASN A 91 -0.42 25.05 -15.73
N VAL A 92 -0.94 24.67 -14.56
CA VAL A 92 -0.12 24.47 -13.36
C VAL A 92 0.75 23.22 -13.58
N PRO A 93 2.09 23.36 -13.58
CA PRO A 93 2.98 22.24 -13.86
C PRO A 93 3.01 21.22 -12.71
N ALA A 94 3.13 19.95 -13.06
CA ALA A 94 3.39 18.86 -12.12
C ALA A 94 4.87 18.44 -12.18
N TYR A 95 5.38 17.90 -11.08
CA TYR A 95 6.77 17.47 -10.93
C TYR A 95 6.84 16.09 -10.27
N GLN A 96 7.85 15.31 -10.63
CA GLN A 96 8.11 14.00 -10.04
C GLN A 96 8.62 14.10 -8.60
N ARG A 97 9.37 15.17 -8.28
CA ARG A 97 9.90 15.44 -6.93
C ARG A 97 9.88 16.92 -6.60
N ILE A 98 9.72 17.25 -5.32
CA ILE A 98 10.00 18.58 -4.77
C ILE A 98 11.22 18.45 -3.86
N VAL A 99 12.23 19.31 -4.05
CA VAL A 99 13.50 19.28 -3.33
C VAL A 99 13.69 20.59 -2.58
N TYR A 100 14.14 20.53 -1.32
CA TYR A 100 14.70 21.66 -0.58
C TYR A 100 16.22 21.56 -0.64
N PRO A 101 16.88 22.20 -1.62
CA PRO A 101 18.32 22.08 -1.81
C PRO A 101 19.07 22.88 -0.74
N GLY A 102 20.14 22.30 -0.22
CA GLY A 102 20.97 22.89 0.84
C GLY A 102 20.18 23.21 2.09
N LEU A 103 19.18 22.38 2.44
CA LEU A 103 18.37 22.56 3.65
C LEU A 103 19.25 22.66 4.89
N TYR A 104 20.29 21.82 4.96
CA TYR A 104 21.44 22.03 5.85
C TYR A 104 22.73 22.03 5.03
N ASP A 105 23.86 22.33 5.67
CA ASP A 105 25.16 22.30 4.99
C ASP A 105 25.47 20.88 4.52
N GLY A 106 25.36 20.68 3.21
CA GLY A 106 25.56 19.38 2.55
C GLY A 106 24.38 18.41 2.64
N ILE A 107 23.17 18.88 3.01
CA ILE A 107 21.98 18.03 3.11
C ILE A 107 20.81 18.63 2.33
N ASP A 108 20.25 17.83 1.43
CA ASP A 108 19.03 18.13 0.71
C ASP A 108 17.86 17.33 1.29
N LEU A 109 16.65 17.90 1.29
CA LEU A 109 15.41 17.16 1.53
C LEU A 109 14.69 16.91 0.21
N HIS A 110 14.46 15.65 -0.11
CA HIS A 110 13.74 15.23 -1.30
C HIS A 110 12.37 14.72 -0.91
N THR A 111 11.31 15.13 -1.62
CA THR A 111 9.93 14.69 -1.35
C THR A 111 9.22 14.31 -2.65
N TRP A 112 8.34 13.32 -2.60
CA TRP A 112 7.49 12.95 -3.74
C TRP A 112 6.23 12.20 -3.33
N GLY A 113 5.19 12.33 -4.16
CA GLY A 113 3.93 11.62 -3.95
C GLY A 113 4.01 10.14 -4.32
N ARG A 114 3.37 9.30 -3.51
CA ARG A 114 2.90 7.95 -3.85
C ARG A 114 1.37 7.94 -3.82
N ARG A 115 0.75 6.87 -4.32
CA ARG A 115 -0.70 6.76 -4.54
C ARG A 115 -1.54 7.20 -3.32
N ASN A 116 -1.09 6.88 -2.10
CA ASN A 116 -1.78 7.20 -0.85
C ASN A 116 -0.87 7.81 0.24
N SER A 117 0.35 8.25 -0.10
CA SER A 117 1.28 8.80 0.91
C SER A 117 2.26 9.80 0.28
N LEU A 118 2.81 10.71 1.08
CA LEU A 118 4.02 11.45 0.69
C LEU A 118 5.25 10.65 1.13
N LYS A 119 6.32 10.65 0.35
CA LYS A 119 7.63 10.15 0.76
C LYS A 119 8.59 11.31 0.89
N TYR A 120 9.55 11.14 1.77
CA TYR A 120 10.66 12.07 1.89
C TYR A 120 11.95 11.36 2.30
N GLU A 121 13.08 11.92 1.87
CA GLU A 121 14.42 11.44 2.18
C GLU A 121 15.33 12.63 2.47
N PHE A 122 16.20 12.49 3.48
CA PHE A 122 17.34 13.39 3.63
C PHE A 122 18.56 12.79 2.92
N HIS A 123 19.09 13.55 1.99
CA HIS A 123 20.25 13.20 1.18
C HIS A 123 21.49 13.87 1.78
N VAL A 124 22.26 13.15 2.58
CA VAL A 124 23.45 13.66 3.25
C VAL A 124 24.66 13.43 2.35
N ALA A 125 25.25 14.49 1.81
CA ALA A 125 26.40 14.43 0.93
C ALA A 125 27.62 13.80 1.63
N PRO A 126 28.57 13.21 0.88
CA PRO A 126 29.84 12.74 1.43
C PRO A 126 30.52 13.75 2.35
N GLY A 127 30.82 13.32 3.57
CA GLY A 127 31.46 14.11 4.61
C GLY A 127 30.57 15.15 5.32
N ALA A 128 29.29 15.29 4.95
CA ALA A 128 28.36 16.18 5.63
C ALA A 128 27.92 15.59 6.99
N ASP A 129 27.62 16.46 7.95
CA ASP A 129 27.21 16.06 9.28
C ASP A 129 25.69 15.85 9.33
N TYR A 130 25.25 14.58 9.38
CA TYR A 130 23.83 14.23 9.46
C TYR A 130 23.14 14.75 10.74
N THR A 131 23.91 15.02 11.81
CA THR A 131 23.34 15.43 13.10
C THR A 131 22.73 16.82 13.07
N GLN A 132 22.95 17.57 11.99
CA GLN A 132 22.27 18.83 11.69
C GLN A 132 20.75 18.66 11.53
N VAL A 133 20.28 17.47 11.14
CA VAL A 133 18.86 17.24 10.85
C VAL A 133 18.05 17.17 12.14
N GLN A 134 17.32 18.25 12.42
CA GLN A 134 16.36 18.37 13.51
C GLN A 134 15.02 18.86 12.96
N VAL A 135 13.95 18.10 13.20
CA VAL A 135 12.62 18.35 12.61
C VAL A 135 11.62 18.57 13.72
N SER A 136 10.91 19.68 13.65
CA SER A 136 10.00 20.13 14.70
C SER A 136 8.61 20.31 14.15
N PHE A 137 7.61 20.00 14.97
CA PHE A 137 6.20 20.09 14.60
C PHE A 137 5.47 21.14 15.44
N GLU A 138 4.71 22.01 14.78
CA GLU A 138 3.70 22.84 15.43
C GLU A 138 2.29 22.35 15.03
N GLY A 139 1.32 22.45 15.94
CA GLY A 139 -0.06 21.99 15.69
C GLY A 139 -0.32 20.52 16.04
N ILE A 140 0.59 19.89 16.79
CA ILE A 140 0.47 18.50 17.24
C ILE A 140 -0.01 18.41 18.69
N ALA A 141 -0.71 17.33 19.02
CA ALA A 141 -1.13 16.98 20.37
C ALA A 141 -0.07 16.16 21.12
N GLY A 142 0.88 15.54 20.39
CA GLY A 142 1.96 14.76 20.97
C GLY A 142 2.94 14.23 19.92
N LEU A 143 4.15 13.92 20.37
CA LEU A 143 5.19 13.25 19.61
C LEU A 143 5.75 12.10 20.44
N SER A 144 5.86 10.92 19.84
CA SER A 144 6.36 9.73 20.53
C SER A 144 7.04 8.75 19.57
N ILE A 145 7.87 7.86 20.12
CA ILE A 145 8.48 6.76 19.37
C ILE A 145 8.01 5.46 20.05
N ASP A 146 7.49 4.52 19.27
CA ASP A 146 6.99 3.25 19.80
C ASP A 146 8.10 2.19 20.00
N ALA A 147 7.71 0.99 20.41
CA ALA A 147 8.67 -0.11 20.63
C ALA A 147 9.26 -0.69 19.33
N ALA A 148 8.60 -0.48 18.19
CA ALA A 148 9.10 -0.87 16.87
C ALA A 148 10.05 0.20 16.27
N GLY A 149 10.11 1.39 16.89
CA GLY A 149 10.92 2.50 16.44
C GLY A 149 10.19 3.45 15.48
N ALA A 150 8.88 3.29 15.30
CA ALA A 150 8.05 4.19 14.52
C ALA A 150 7.84 5.52 15.26
N LEU A 151 7.86 6.63 14.54
CA LEU A 151 7.55 7.97 15.03
C LEU A 151 6.06 8.23 14.86
N HIS A 152 5.41 8.59 15.97
CA HIS A 152 3.99 8.88 16.05
C HIS A 152 3.80 10.38 16.33
N VAL A 153 3.15 11.07 15.40
CA VAL A 153 2.77 12.49 15.50
C VAL A 153 1.25 12.56 15.71
N GLN A 154 0.84 12.78 16.96
CA GLN A 154 -0.58 12.86 17.29
C GLN A 154 -1.15 14.23 16.92
N THR A 155 -2.33 14.25 16.31
CA THR A 155 -3.08 15.47 15.96
C THR A 155 -4.52 15.35 16.44
N GLU A 156 -5.29 16.44 16.37
CA GLU A 156 -6.71 16.44 16.75
C GLU A 156 -7.57 15.57 15.81
N LEU A 157 -7.14 15.34 14.56
CA LEU A 157 -7.91 14.60 13.55
C LEU A 157 -7.44 13.17 13.28
N GLY A 158 -6.33 12.77 13.89
CA GLY A 158 -5.71 11.45 13.69
C GLY A 158 -4.22 11.48 13.99
N GLU A 159 -3.53 10.40 13.66
CA GLU A 159 -2.10 10.27 13.87
C GLU A 159 -1.37 10.19 12.53
N LEU A 160 -0.23 10.86 12.42
CA LEU A 160 0.74 10.64 11.34
C LEU A 160 1.80 9.70 11.87
N ILE A 161 2.13 8.67 11.08
CA ILE A 161 3.06 7.63 11.48
C ILE A 161 4.14 7.51 10.41
N ASP A 162 5.39 7.62 10.85
CA ASP A 162 6.57 7.24 10.09
C ASP A 162 7.15 5.97 10.72
N ASP A 163 7.37 4.92 9.93
CA ASP A 163 8.05 3.71 10.41
C ASP A 163 9.52 4.02 10.77
N ALA A 164 10.17 3.12 11.51
CA ALA A 164 11.58 3.28 11.86
C ALA A 164 12.43 3.61 10.61
N PRO A 165 13.39 4.56 10.71
CA PRO A 165 14.05 5.09 9.54
C PRO A 165 14.92 4.03 8.89
N TYR A 166 14.74 3.86 7.58
CA TYR A 166 15.60 3.02 6.76
C TYR A 166 16.76 3.85 6.24
N ILE A 167 17.93 3.68 6.87
CA ILE A 167 19.14 4.45 6.53
C ILE A 167 20.08 3.56 5.72
N TYR A 168 20.63 4.08 4.62
CA TYR A 168 21.47 3.28 3.75
C TYR A 168 22.46 4.10 2.92
N GLN A 169 23.42 3.40 2.32
CA GLN A 169 24.32 3.90 1.28
C GLN A 169 24.16 3.05 0.02
N GLU A 170 24.41 3.63 -1.15
CA GLU A 170 24.56 2.89 -2.39
C GLU A 170 26.04 2.76 -2.73
N ILE A 171 26.60 1.56 -2.57
CA ILE A 171 28.02 1.27 -2.79
C ILE A 171 28.11 0.23 -3.90
N ASP A 172 28.83 0.55 -4.99
CA ASP A 172 28.98 -0.32 -6.16
C ASP A 172 27.63 -0.81 -6.76
N GLY A 173 26.59 0.03 -6.67
CA GLY A 173 25.24 -0.29 -7.14
C GLY A 173 24.44 -1.22 -6.22
N GLN A 174 24.96 -1.53 -5.03
CA GLN A 174 24.25 -2.28 -3.99
C GLN A 174 23.84 -1.37 -2.84
N ARG A 175 22.66 -1.64 -2.29
CA ARG A 175 22.18 -0.96 -1.09
C ARG A 175 22.77 -1.59 0.15
N VAL A 176 23.51 -0.81 0.92
CA VAL A 176 24.11 -1.22 2.20
C VAL A 176 23.38 -0.48 3.31
N GLU A 177 22.65 -1.24 4.13
CA GLU A 177 21.90 -0.69 5.26
C GLU A 177 22.85 -0.23 6.38
N VAL A 178 22.50 0.90 6.99
CA VAL A 178 23.18 1.49 8.13
C VAL A 178 22.18 1.57 9.28
N ALA A 179 22.46 0.89 10.39
CA ALA A 179 21.54 0.91 11.52
C ALA A 179 21.34 2.34 12.07
N GLY A 180 20.08 2.72 12.31
CA GLY A 180 19.74 3.97 12.96
C GLY A 180 18.31 4.00 13.45
N ALA A 181 17.95 5.08 14.13
CA ALA A 181 16.62 5.26 14.72
C ALA A 181 16.25 6.74 14.82
N PHE A 182 14.96 7.02 15.00
CA PHE A 182 14.54 8.31 15.53
C PHE A 182 15.02 8.50 16.98
N SER A 183 15.21 9.75 17.37
CA SER A 183 15.44 10.17 18.75
C SER A 183 14.69 11.46 18.99
N LEU A 184 13.85 11.49 20.04
CA LEU A 184 13.23 12.73 20.48
C LEU A 184 14.30 13.67 21.05
N VAL A 185 14.21 14.94 20.71
CA VAL A 185 14.97 16.02 21.33
C VAL A 185 14.18 16.57 22.52
N ASP A 186 12.88 16.79 22.31
CA ASP A 186 11.91 17.26 23.30
C ASP A 186 10.48 16.81 22.91
N ALA A 187 9.45 17.59 23.27
CA ALA A 187 8.05 17.21 23.13
C ALA A 187 7.50 17.36 21.71
N ASP A 188 8.15 18.13 20.85
CA ASP A 188 7.69 18.43 19.49
C ASP A 188 8.79 18.26 18.43
N THR A 189 10.01 17.95 18.86
CA THR A 189 11.17 17.89 17.99
C THR A 189 11.86 16.53 18.02
N TYR A 190 12.21 16.00 16.85
CA TYR A 190 12.99 14.78 16.71
C TYR A 190 14.25 14.98 15.85
N ARG A 191 15.17 14.03 15.96
CA ARG A 191 16.37 13.88 15.12
C ARG A 191 16.64 12.42 14.80
N PHE A 192 17.70 12.16 14.05
CA PHE A 192 18.18 10.81 13.76
C PHE A 192 19.39 10.42 14.62
N SER A 193 19.46 9.15 15.01
CA SER A 193 20.64 8.54 15.64
C SER A 193 21.17 7.44 14.73
N VAL A 194 22.27 7.69 14.02
CA VAL A 194 22.94 6.69 13.20
C VAL A 194 23.93 5.94 14.08
N THR A 195 23.70 4.63 14.27
CA THR A 195 24.48 3.78 15.17
C THR A 195 25.32 2.75 14.43
N GLY A 196 24.92 2.40 13.21
CA GLY A 196 25.69 1.57 12.29
C GLY A 196 26.92 2.30 11.76
N ALA A 197 27.99 1.55 11.50
CA ALA A 197 29.12 2.06 10.74
C ALA A 197 28.68 2.34 9.29
N TYR A 198 29.17 3.45 8.72
CA TYR A 198 28.96 3.81 7.32
C TYR A 198 30.23 4.46 6.77
N ASP A 199 30.37 4.49 5.44
CA ASP A 199 31.50 5.12 4.76
C ASP A 199 31.24 6.63 4.59
N PRO A 200 32.00 7.52 5.26
CA PRO A 200 31.76 8.96 5.15
C PRO A 200 32.12 9.55 3.78
N SER A 201 32.77 8.77 2.89
CA SER A 201 33.05 9.19 1.51
C SER A 201 31.90 8.91 0.54
N GLU A 202 30.88 8.19 0.99
CA GLU A 202 29.68 7.88 0.23
C GLU A 202 28.47 8.66 0.77
N GLN A 203 27.47 8.89 -0.08
CA GLN A 203 26.22 9.55 0.32
C GLN A 203 25.48 8.69 1.35
N LEU A 204 24.94 9.31 2.39
CA LEU A 204 24.03 8.65 3.34
C LEU A 204 22.60 9.11 3.06
N ILE A 205 21.71 8.15 2.79
CA ILE A 205 20.29 8.41 2.63
C ILE A 205 19.58 8.03 3.92
N ILE A 206 18.82 8.97 4.49
CA ILE A 206 17.91 8.72 5.61
C ILE A 206 16.49 8.76 5.06
N ASP A 207 15.86 7.59 4.94
CA ASP A 207 14.47 7.41 4.49
C ASP A 207 13.58 7.07 5.70
N PRO A 208 12.97 8.07 6.36
CA PRO A 208 12.05 7.89 7.47
C PRO A 208 10.71 7.26 7.08
N LEU A 209 10.47 6.90 5.81
CA LEU A 209 9.23 6.21 5.44
C LEU A 209 9.47 5.11 4.39
N LEU A 210 9.86 3.93 4.85
CA LEU A 210 9.69 2.67 4.12
C LEU A 210 8.55 1.86 4.74
N ILE A 211 7.33 1.92 4.16
CA ILE A 211 6.15 1.20 4.71
C ILE A 211 6.50 -0.29 4.85
N TRP A 212 6.99 -0.88 3.77
CA TRP A 212 7.78 -2.12 3.69
C TRP A 212 7.94 -2.48 2.20
N GLY A 213 8.83 -3.40 1.90
CA GLY A 213 8.97 -4.01 0.58
C GLY A 213 9.81 -5.27 0.72
N SER A 214 9.29 -6.41 0.28
CA SER A 214 9.97 -7.70 0.35
C SER A 214 9.67 -8.51 -0.91
N PHE A 215 10.37 -9.62 -1.09
CA PHE A 215 10.13 -10.58 -2.17
C PHE A 215 9.18 -11.68 -1.68
N LEU A 216 8.14 -11.97 -2.45
CA LEU A 216 7.27 -13.13 -2.27
C LEU A 216 7.45 -14.05 -3.47
N GLY A 217 8.27 -15.08 -3.30
CA GLY A 217 8.71 -15.99 -4.36
C GLY A 217 9.97 -16.75 -3.94
N GLY A 218 10.38 -17.69 -4.76
CA GLY A 218 11.60 -18.49 -4.59
C GLY A 218 12.54 -18.36 -5.79
N ASN A 219 13.29 -19.41 -6.07
CA ASN A 219 14.39 -19.40 -7.04
C ASN A 219 13.98 -19.71 -8.49
N ASP A 220 12.69 -19.85 -8.77
CA ASP A 220 12.13 -20.11 -10.08
C ASP A 220 10.94 -19.18 -10.39
N ALA A 221 10.15 -19.51 -11.42
CA ALA A 221 9.04 -18.72 -11.91
C ALA A 221 7.85 -18.69 -10.92
N ASP A 222 7.56 -17.52 -10.37
CA ASP A 222 6.39 -17.28 -9.52
C ASP A 222 5.65 -16.03 -9.98
N TYR A 223 4.32 -16.09 -10.01
CA TYR A 223 3.47 -15.02 -10.54
C TYR A 223 2.29 -14.74 -9.62
N GLY A 224 2.26 -13.55 -9.02
CA GLY A 224 1.07 -13.00 -8.38
C GLY A 224 0.13 -12.38 -9.42
N TYR A 225 -1.04 -13.00 -9.64
CA TYR A 225 -2.02 -12.51 -10.62
C TYR A 225 -3.01 -11.51 -10.04
N ALA A 226 -3.36 -11.64 -8.77
CA ALA A 226 -4.38 -10.82 -8.15
C ALA A 226 -4.06 -10.49 -6.70
N ILE A 227 -4.56 -9.34 -6.26
CA ILE A 227 -4.43 -8.84 -4.90
C ILE A 227 -5.76 -8.23 -4.44
N ALA A 228 -6.13 -8.48 -3.18
CA ALA A 228 -7.24 -7.84 -2.49
C ALA A 228 -6.78 -7.37 -1.10
N ALA A 229 -7.47 -6.40 -0.52
CA ALA A 229 -7.24 -5.98 0.86
C ALA A 229 -8.40 -6.45 1.75
N ASP A 230 -8.10 -6.97 2.94
CA ASP A 230 -9.12 -7.20 3.96
C ASP A 230 -9.44 -5.92 4.76
N ALA A 231 -10.51 -5.96 5.55
CA ALA A 231 -10.97 -4.80 6.33
C ALA A 231 -9.96 -4.35 7.41
N THR A 232 -8.97 -5.18 7.74
CA THR A 232 -7.90 -4.88 8.71
C THR A 232 -6.63 -4.36 8.05
N GLY A 233 -6.62 -4.19 6.72
CA GLY A 233 -5.49 -3.65 5.97
C GLY A 233 -4.44 -4.69 5.56
N ASN A 234 -4.71 -5.98 5.72
CA ASN A 234 -3.82 -7.03 5.21
C ASN A 234 -4.05 -7.24 3.71
N ALA A 235 -2.98 -7.55 2.97
CA ALA A 235 -3.04 -7.93 1.57
C ALA A 235 -3.25 -9.44 1.43
N LEU A 236 -4.22 -9.84 0.62
CA LEU A 236 -4.45 -11.20 0.16
C LEU A 236 -3.98 -11.30 -1.29
N ILE A 237 -3.11 -12.25 -1.59
CA ILE A 237 -2.48 -12.42 -2.90
C ILE A 237 -2.81 -13.80 -3.43
N ALA A 238 -3.18 -13.88 -4.71
CA ALA A 238 -3.37 -15.14 -5.43
C ALA A 238 -2.51 -15.18 -6.69
N GLY A 239 -2.07 -16.39 -7.03
CA GLY A 239 -1.22 -16.61 -8.18
C GLY A 239 -0.93 -18.08 -8.41
N TRP A 240 0.19 -18.33 -9.09
CA TRP A 240 0.82 -19.64 -9.17
C TRP A 240 2.32 -19.52 -8.93
N MET A 241 2.92 -20.64 -8.59
CA MET A 241 4.34 -20.77 -8.30
C MET A 241 4.92 -22.03 -8.97
N ARG A 242 6.23 -22.01 -9.21
CA ARG A 242 7.03 -23.19 -9.59
C ARG A 242 8.22 -23.40 -8.63
N SER A 243 8.52 -22.41 -7.81
CA SER A 243 9.71 -22.41 -6.96
C SER A 243 9.64 -23.43 -5.82
N PRO A 244 10.53 -24.44 -5.72
CA PRO A 244 10.49 -25.42 -4.62
C PRO A 244 10.78 -24.81 -3.24
N ASP A 245 11.33 -23.60 -3.18
CA ASP A 245 11.66 -22.84 -1.97
C ASP A 245 10.73 -21.66 -1.70
N PHE A 246 9.53 -21.65 -2.30
CA PHE A 246 8.54 -20.60 -2.04
C PHE A 246 8.18 -20.52 -0.55
N PRO A 247 8.09 -19.30 0.02
CA PRO A 247 7.90 -19.13 1.46
C PRO A 247 6.52 -19.62 1.91
N THR A 248 6.53 -20.64 2.74
CA THR A 248 5.35 -21.25 3.37
C THR A 248 5.54 -21.26 4.88
N PRO A 249 5.12 -20.21 5.60
CA PRO A 249 5.20 -20.17 7.07
C PRO A 249 4.41 -21.29 7.78
N GLY A 250 3.65 -22.09 7.02
CA GLY A 250 2.89 -23.26 7.46
C GLY A 250 1.39 -22.97 7.50
N ASP A 251 0.57 -23.81 6.87
CA ASP A 251 -0.91 -23.85 7.00
C ASP A 251 -1.50 -25.13 6.35
N PHE A 252 -2.66 -25.10 5.66
CA PHE A 252 -3.39 -26.31 5.25
C PHE A 252 -2.71 -27.13 4.16
N ASP A 253 -1.96 -26.47 3.26
CA ASP A 253 -1.08 -27.14 2.31
C ASP A 253 0.25 -26.40 2.23
N THR A 254 1.32 -27.15 2.46
CA THR A 254 2.69 -26.65 2.52
C THR A 254 3.60 -27.39 1.54
N SER A 255 3.06 -28.28 0.70
CA SER A 255 3.82 -28.99 -0.32
C SER A 255 3.28 -28.65 -1.71
N HIS A 256 4.18 -28.26 -2.62
CA HIS A 256 3.87 -28.15 -4.04
C HIS A 256 3.44 -29.52 -4.56
N ASN A 257 2.17 -29.64 -4.94
CA ASN A 257 1.59 -30.91 -5.36
C ASN A 257 1.38 -30.96 -6.88
N GLY A 258 1.35 -29.80 -7.56
CA GLY A 258 1.26 -29.70 -9.01
C GLY A 258 2.49 -30.24 -9.75
N ASP A 259 2.35 -30.47 -11.05
CA ASP A 259 3.45 -30.96 -11.90
C ASP A 259 4.49 -29.85 -12.15
N ASP A 260 4.05 -28.74 -12.78
CA ASP A 260 4.90 -27.57 -13.04
C ASP A 260 4.38 -26.30 -12.32
N HIS A 261 3.09 -26.20 -12.06
CA HIS A 261 2.47 -25.00 -11.49
C HIS A 261 1.46 -25.36 -10.41
N ASP A 262 1.56 -24.75 -9.22
CA ASP A 262 0.53 -24.88 -8.19
C ASP A 262 -0.01 -23.49 -7.83
N ALA A 263 -1.33 -23.41 -7.62
CA ALA A 263 -1.92 -22.15 -7.21
C ALA A 263 -1.54 -21.87 -5.76
N PHE A 264 -1.38 -20.60 -5.41
CA PHE A 264 -1.18 -20.22 -4.02
C PHE A 264 -2.14 -19.11 -3.60
N VAL A 265 -2.40 -19.07 -2.30
CA VAL A 265 -2.99 -17.93 -1.61
C VAL A 265 -2.03 -17.52 -0.50
N ALA A 266 -1.73 -16.23 -0.41
CA ALA A 266 -0.91 -15.67 0.65
C ALA A 266 -1.61 -14.50 1.33
N LYS A 267 -1.31 -14.30 2.62
CA LYS A 267 -1.72 -13.13 3.38
C LYS A 267 -0.51 -12.42 3.96
N VAL A 268 -0.39 -11.14 3.65
CA VAL A 268 0.67 -10.26 4.14
C VAL A 268 0.04 -9.18 5.01
N SER A 269 0.62 -8.92 6.17
CA SER A 269 0.13 -7.88 7.08
C SER A 269 0.29 -6.48 6.50
N GLY A 270 -0.41 -5.51 7.08
CA GLY A 270 -0.23 -4.09 6.74
C GLY A 270 1.22 -3.59 6.90
N SER A 271 2.02 -4.25 7.76
CA SER A 271 3.44 -3.99 8.00
C SER A 271 4.41 -4.88 7.22
N GLY A 272 3.91 -5.72 6.29
CA GLY A 272 4.75 -6.48 5.36
C GLY A 272 5.22 -7.84 5.83
N GLU A 273 4.77 -8.28 7.00
CA GLU A 273 4.99 -9.65 7.48
C GLU A 273 4.12 -10.64 6.70
N LEU A 274 4.73 -11.69 6.15
CA LEU A 274 3.98 -12.81 5.57
C LEU A 274 3.31 -13.60 6.70
N LEU A 275 2.01 -13.38 6.89
CA LEU A 275 1.23 -14.03 7.94
C LEU A 275 1.03 -15.52 7.64
N TRP A 276 0.72 -15.83 6.37
CA TRP A 276 0.60 -17.20 5.89
C TRP A 276 0.66 -17.29 4.36
N THR A 277 0.97 -18.49 3.90
CA THR A 277 0.84 -18.93 2.50
C THR A 277 0.29 -20.35 2.52
N SER A 278 -0.57 -20.68 1.56
CA SER A 278 -0.95 -22.07 1.31
C SER A 278 -1.09 -22.33 -0.18
N PHE A 279 -0.75 -23.55 -0.59
CA PHE A 279 -1.02 -24.04 -1.93
C PHE A 279 -2.49 -24.45 -2.07
N LEU A 280 -3.00 -24.40 -3.30
CA LEU A 280 -4.39 -24.72 -3.60
C LEU A 280 -4.45 -25.42 -4.96
N GLY A 281 -4.22 -26.73 -4.93
CA GLY A 281 -4.15 -27.55 -6.11
C GLY A 281 -4.17 -29.04 -5.79
N GLY A 282 -4.00 -29.84 -6.82
CA GLY A 282 -3.84 -31.29 -6.74
C GLY A 282 -2.58 -31.74 -7.48
N SER A 283 -2.63 -32.86 -8.18
CA SER A 283 -1.47 -33.51 -8.80
C SER A 283 -0.99 -32.91 -10.12
N ASP A 284 -1.79 -32.08 -10.79
CA ASP A 284 -1.49 -31.44 -12.07
C ASP A 284 -1.43 -29.91 -11.90
N ASP A 285 -1.33 -29.17 -13.00
CA ASP A 285 -1.20 -27.72 -12.93
C ASP A 285 -2.45 -27.01 -12.37
N ASP A 286 -2.21 -26.01 -11.53
CA ASP A 286 -3.25 -25.21 -10.87
C ASP A 286 -2.91 -23.71 -10.90
N PHE A 287 -3.90 -22.87 -11.18
CA PHE A 287 -3.71 -21.43 -11.37
C PHE A 287 -4.74 -20.59 -10.63
N GLY A 288 -4.28 -19.73 -9.71
CA GLY A 288 -5.11 -18.70 -9.05
C GLY A 288 -5.14 -17.39 -9.83
N TYR A 289 -6.26 -17.06 -10.48
CA TYR A 289 -6.33 -15.88 -11.37
C TYR A 289 -6.96 -14.65 -10.73
N ALA A 290 -7.88 -14.81 -9.78
CA ALA A 290 -8.53 -13.69 -9.13
C ALA A 290 -8.85 -13.98 -7.66
N ILE A 291 -8.77 -12.94 -6.83
CA ILE A 291 -9.03 -13.01 -5.38
C ILE A 291 -9.89 -11.82 -4.93
N ALA A 292 -10.77 -12.05 -3.97
CA ALA A 292 -11.55 -11.03 -3.27
C ALA A 292 -11.55 -11.31 -1.77
N ALA A 293 -11.62 -10.26 -0.96
CA ALA A 293 -11.84 -10.38 0.48
C ALA A 293 -13.34 -10.28 0.78
N ASP A 294 -13.86 -11.14 1.67
CA ASP A 294 -15.17 -10.91 2.27
C ASP A 294 -15.07 -10.03 3.53
N ALA A 295 -16.21 -9.59 4.06
CA ALA A 295 -16.28 -8.72 5.23
C ALA A 295 -15.73 -9.38 6.53
N ALA A 296 -15.57 -10.70 6.55
CA ALA A 296 -14.98 -11.44 7.66
C ALA A 296 -13.47 -11.64 7.49
N GLY A 297 -12.86 -11.09 6.42
CA GLY A 297 -11.44 -11.21 6.13
C GLY A 297 -11.03 -12.56 5.54
N ASN A 298 -11.98 -13.35 5.03
CA ASN A 298 -11.70 -14.57 4.28
C ASN A 298 -11.35 -14.23 2.83
N ALA A 299 -10.48 -15.03 2.23
CA ALA A 299 -10.16 -14.97 0.81
C ALA A 299 -11.13 -15.82 0.00
N LEU A 300 -11.73 -15.23 -1.02
CA LEU A 300 -12.44 -15.92 -2.09
C LEU A 300 -11.54 -15.92 -3.32
N ILE A 301 -11.16 -17.10 -3.79
CA ILE A 301 -10.27 -17.26 -4.94
C ILE A 301 -11.00 -18.03 -6.05
N THR A 302 -10.75 -17.64 -7.30
CA THR A 302 -11.14 -18.41 -8.48
C THR A 302 -9.97 -18.54 -9.43
N GLY A 303 -10.04 -19.57 -10.26
CA GLY A 303 -8.94 -19.90 -11.14
C GLY A 303 -9.27 -21.05 -12.05
N ARG A 304 -8.24 -21.82 -12.37
CA ARG A 304 -8.37 -23.04 -13.17
C ARG A 304 -7.52 -24.15 -12.58
N THR A 305 -8.08 -25.35 -12.60
CA THR A 305 -7.40 -26.57 -12.18
C THR A 305 -7.36 -27.57 -13.32
N TYR A 306 -6.22 -28.24 -13.51
CA TYR A 306 -6.13 -29.45 -14.34
C TYR A 306 -6.18 -30.73 -13.50
N SER A 307 -6.10 -30.58 -12.18
CA SER A 307 -5.95 -31.64 -11.19
C SER A 307 -7.24 -32.39 -10.96
N SER A 308 -7.26 -33.68 -11.30
CA SER A 308 -8.42 -34.57 -11.06
C SER A 308 -8.70 -34.84 -9.58
N ASP A 309 -7.74 -34.51 -8.71
CA ASP A 309 -7.77 -34.64 -7.26
C ASP A 309 -7.80 -33.28 -6.54
N PHE A 310 -8.18 -32.21 -7.24
CA PHE A 310 -8.31 -30.87 -6.65
C PHE A 310 -9.16 -30.89 -5.36
N PRO A 311 -8.72 -30.23 -4.27
CA PRO A 311 -9.44 -30.27 -3.00
C PRO A 311 -10.80 -29.60 -3.15
N THR A 312 -11.87 -30.31 -2.77
CA THR A 312 -13.27 -29.81 -2.83
C THR A 312 -14.07 -30.02 -1.53
N PRO A 313 -13.51 -29.74 -0.33
CA PRO A 313 -14.27 -29.84 0.91
C PRO A 313 -15.50 -28.94 0.88
N GLY A 314 -16.67 -29.47 1.26
CA GLY A 314 -17.91 -28.69 1.36
C GLY A 314 -18.41 -28.08 0.03
N GLY A 315 -17.84 -28.48 -1.10
CA GLY A 315 -18.21 -28.01 -2.44
C GLY A 315 -19.55 -28.53 -2.93
N PHE A 316 -20.13 -27.81 -3.90
CA PHE A 316 -21.37 -28.23 -4.57
C PHE A 316 -21.11 -29.14 -5.77
N ASN A 317 -19.90 -29.13 -6.32
CA ASN A 317 -19.45 -30.03 -7.36
C ASN A 317 -17.98 -30.43 -7.11
N THR A 318 -17.75 -31.74 -7.17
CA THR A 318 -16.46 -32.39 -6.92
C THR A 318 -15.90 -33.07 -8.17
N ASP A 319 -16.67 -33.08 -9.27
CA ASP A 319 -16.31 -33.77 -10.50
C ASP A 319 -15.58 -32.80 -11.42
N THR A 320 -14.30 -33.06 -11.66
CA THR A 320 -13.52 -32.38 -12.69
C THR A 320 -13.86 -32.99 -14.05
N GLY A 321 -14.37 -32.18 -14.97
CA GLY A 321 -14.91 -32.53 -16.28
C GLY A 321 -13.89 -33.02 -17.32
N GLY A 322 -12.60 -33.03 -17.02
CA GLY A 322 -11.59 -33.81 -17.76
C GLY A 322 -10.26 -33.11 -17.99
N ALA A 323 -9.45 -33.65 -18.91
CA ALA A 323 -8.04 -33.29 -19.17
C ALA A 323 -7.80 -31.84 -19.67
N TYR A 324 -8.85 -31.06 -19.89
CA TYR A 324 -8.76 -29.69 -20.38
C TYR A 324 -8.89 -28.65 -19.28
N GLY A 325 -9.09 -29.05 -18.03
CA GLY A 325 -9.10 -28.19 -16.85
C GLY A 325 -10.36 -27.36 -16.68
N ASP A 326 -10.81 -27.28 -15.43
CA ASP A 326 -12.05 -26.66 -15.02
C ASP A 326 -11.82 -25.37 -14.24
N ALA A 327 -12.83 -24.50 -14.19
CA ALA A 327 -12.81 -23.41 -13.25
C ALA A 327 -12.91 -23.97 -11.83
N PHE A 328 -12.25 -23.34 -10.86
CA PHE A 328 -12.53 -23.59 -9.45
C PHE A 328 -12.97 -22.32 -8.75
N VAL A 329 -13.64 -22.49 -7.62
CA VAL A 329 -13.82 -21.46 -6.60
C VAL A 329 -13.49 -22.04 -5.24
N ALA A 330 -12.77 -21.29 -4.43
CA ALA A 330 -12.48 -21.66 -3.04
C ALA A 330 -12.65 -20.48 -2.10
N LYS A 331 -12.96 -20.80 -0.84
CA LYS A 331 -12.96 -19.88 0.27
C LYS A 331 -11.95 -20.33 1.30
N VAL A 332 -10.98 -19.47 1.56
CA VAL A 332 -9.91 -19.67 2.55
C VAL A 332 -10.15 -18.71 3.70
N SER A 333 -10.09 -19.21 4.93
CA SER A 333 -10.33 -18.42 6.13
C SER A 333 -9.27 -17.33 6.31
N GLY A 334 -9.58 -16.30 7.10
CA GLY A 334 -8.60 -15.26 7.44
C GLY A 334 -7.33 -15.77 8.15
N ALA A 335 -7.38 -16.98 8.71
CA ALA A 335 -6.28 -17.70 9.34
C ALA A 335 -5.72 -18.84 8.47
N GLY A 336 -5.88 -18.75 7.14
CA GLY A 336 -5.26 -19.65 6.20
C GLY A 336 -6.00 -20.95 5.93
N ALA A 337 -6.92 -21.44 6.76
CA ALA A 337 -7.59 -22.73 6.52
C ALA A 337 -8.59 -22.73 5.34
N LEU A 338 -8.54 -23.73 4.45
CA LEU A 338 -9.54 -23.95 3.40
C LEU A 338 -10.92 -24.29 4.02
N LEU A 339 -11.90 -23.41 3.84
CA LEU A 339 -13.26 -23.56 4.38
C LEU A 339 -14.15 -24.38 3.46
N TRP A 340 -14.12 -24.05 2.17
CA TRP A 340 -14.77 -24.84 1.13
C TRP A 340 -14.18 -24.56 -0.24
N SER A 341 -14.36 -25.47 -1.17
CA SER A 341 -14.04 -25.27 -2.59
C SER A 341 -14.87 -26.17 -3.48
N SER A 342 -15.04 -25.75 -4.73
CA SER A 342 -15.82 -26.46 -5.72
C SER A 342 -15.22 -26.25 -7.10
N VAL A 343 -15.35 -27.26 -7.96
CA VAL A 343 -15.01 -27.16 -9.39
C VAL A 343 -16.26 -26.87 -10.22
N LEU A 344 -16.11 -26.13 -11.30
CA LEU A 344 -17.18 -25.68 -12.17
C LEU A 344 -16.73 -25.77 -13.62
N GLY A 345 -17.26 -26.75 -14.34
CA GLY A 345 -16.92 -26.99 -15.73
C GLY A 345 -17.59 -28.22 -16.31
N GLY A 346 -17.26 -28.53 -17.55
CA GLY A 346 -17.76 -29.66 -18.33
C GLY A 346 -16.64 -30.33 -19.10
N THR A 347 -16.96 -30.91 -20.26
CA THR A 347 -16.00 -31.74 -21.01
C THR A 347 -14.79 -30.96 -21.57
N HIS A 348 -14.89 -29.65 -21.75
CA HIS A 348 -13.85 -28.80 -22.33
C HIS A 348 -13.34 -27.77 -21.32
N ARG A 349 -12.46 -26.89 -21.78
CA ARG A 349 -11.83 -25.88 -20.94
C ARG A 349 -12.86 -24.93 -20.30
N ASP A 350 -12.76 -24.80 -18.99
CA ASP A 350 -13.46 -23.80 -18.20
C ASP A 350 -12.47 -23.00 -17.34
N GLN A 351 -12.75 -21.72 -17.10
CA GLN A 351 -11.85 -20.84 -16.36
C GLN A 351 -12.61 -19.74 -15.62
N GLY A 352 -12.32 -19.58 -14.33
CA GLY A 352 -12.68 -18.39 -13.56
C GLY A 352 -11.64 -17.29 -13.75
N SER A 353 -12.06 -16.09 -14.13
CA SER A 353 -11.17 -14.96 -14.45
C SER A 353 -11.37 -13.75 -13.55
N ALA A 354 -12.49 -13.66 -12.84
CA ALA A 354 -12.78 -12.60 -11.89
C ALA A 354 -13.69 -13.12 -10.78
N ILE A 355 -13.52 -12.59 -9.58
CA ILE A 355 -14.35 -12.90 -8.42
C ILE A 355 -14.62 -11.63 -7.61
N ALA A 356 -15.82 -11.53 -7.04
CA ALA A 356 -16.20 -10.50 -6.08
C ALA A 356 -16.95 -11.14 -4.89
N ALA A 357 -16.81 -10.54 -3.72
CA ALA A 357 -17.62 -10.85 -2.55
C ALA A 357 -18.81 -9.88 -2.49
N ASP A 358 -20.02 -10.38 -2.23
CA ASP A 358 -21.11 -9.51 -1.79
C ASP A 358 -21.07 -9.25 -0.27
N ALA A 359 -21.98 -8.39 0.20
CA ALA A 359 -22.09 -8.05 1.63
C ALA A 359 -22.47 -9.23 2.53
N ALA A 360 -23.03 -10.30 1.97
CA ALA A 360 -23.35 -11.53 2.70
C ALA A 360 -22.18 -12.55 2.67
N GLY A 361 -21.09 -12.24 1.96
CA GLY A 361 -19.92 -13.11 1.82
C GLY A 361 -20.10 -14.21 0.76
N ASN A 362 -21.05 -14.05 -0.17
CA ASN A 362 -21.20 -14.94 -1.32
C ASN A 362 -20.18 -14.58 -2.40
N ALA A 363 -19.74 -15.59 -3.15
CA ALA A 363 -18.85 -15.42 -4.30
C ALA A 363 -19.66 -15.17 -5.59
N LEU A 364 -19.35 -14.06 -6.27
CA LEU A 364 -19.79 -13.78 -7.64
C LEU A 364 -18.60 -14.02 -8.57
N ILE A 365 -18.72 -14.99 -9.47
CA ILE A 365 -17.62 -15.43 -10.35
C ILE A 365 -17.96 -15.09 -11.79
N ALA A 366 -16.99 -14.57 -12.53
CA ALA A 366 -17.07 -14.42 -13.98
C ALA A 366 -15.90 -15.15 -14.64
N GLY A 367 -16.13 -15.67 -15.84
CA GLY A 367 -15.19 -16.57 -16.50
C GLY A 367 -15.57 -16.89 -17.93
N THR A 368 -14.88 -17.88 -18.50
CA THR A 368 -15.14 -18.38 -19.84
C THR A 368 -15.36 -19.89 -19.81
N THR A 369 -16.31 -20.37 -20.60
CA THR A 369 -16.54 -21.79 -20.84
C THR A 369 -16.41 -22.11 -22.32
N ALA A 370 -15.73 -23.21 -22.65
CA ALA A 370 -15.76 -23.87 -23.95
C ALA A 370 -16.62 -25.13 -23.95
N SER A 371 -17.20 -25.48 -22.79
CA SER A 371 -17.97 -26.68 -22.54
C SER A 371 -19.42 -26.49 -22.98
N SER A 372 -19.88 -27.35 -23.88
CA SER A 372 -21.30 -27.38 -24.29
C SER A 372 -22.21 -27.95 -23.20
N ASP A 373 -21.62 -28.67 -22.25
CA ASP A 373 -22.22 -29.37 -21.12
C ASP A 373 -21.93 -28.67 -19.79
N PHE A 374 -21.61 -27.37 -19.84
CA PHE A 374 -21.37 -26.57 -18.65
C PHE A 374 -22.58 -26.63 -17.70
N PRO A 375 -22.38 -26.85 -16.39
CA PRO A 375 -23.46 -27.00 -15.43
C PRO A 375 -24.27 -25.69 -15.35
N THR A 376 -25.57 -25.81 -15.63
CA THR A 376 -26.56 -24.73 -15.44
C THR A 376 -27.63 -25.21 -14.44
N PRO A 377 -28.25 -24.30 -13.67
CA PRO A 377 -29.27 -24.65 -12.68
C PRO A 377 -30.48 -25.41 -13.22
#